data_AF-A0AAD1VRC0-F1
#
_entry.id   AF-A0AAD1VRC0-F1
#
_cell.length_a   1.000
_cell.length_b   1.000
_cell.length_c   1.000
_cell.angle_alpha   90.00
_cell.angle_beta   90.00
_cell.angle_gamma   90.00
#
_symmetry.space_group_name_H-M   'P 1'
#
loop_
_entity.id
_entity.type
_entity.pdbx_description
1 polymer ?
#
loop_
_entity_poly.entity_id
_entity_poly.type
_entity_poly.pdbx_seq_one_letter_code
_entity_poly.pdbx_strand_id
1 'polypeptide(L)'
;DKLQDHIREIFAQLGIQTTNSSNFLERSHRVMKPEYVDQSKPRDVMICCSSYKLKEQVIKASRLTKLKDPHSDIRIFPDISYHTRIKRKSFANYTKILHQKNIRYVWRYPCKIIVS
;
A
#
# COMPACT_ATOMS: atom_id res chain seq x y z
N ASP A 1 18.47 5.27 10.13
CA ASP A 1 17.84 4.02 10.61
C ASP A 1 17.72 3.12 9.39
N LYS A 2 18.35 1.93 9.40
CA LYS A 2 18.47 1.05 8.23
C LYS A 2 17.11 0.76 7.57
N LEU A 3 16.03 0.71 8.36
CA LEU A 3 14.69 0.50 7.83
C LEU A 3 14.18 1.74 7.05
N GLN A 4 14.38 2.94 7.60
CA GLN A 4 13.97 4.17 6.93
C GLN A 4 14.74 4.40 5.63
N ASP A 5 16.04 4.10 5.62
CA ASP A 5 16.87 4.24 4.43
C ASP A 5 16.41 3.29 3.31
N HIS A 6 16.09 2.04 3.66
CA HIS A 6 15.50 1.10 2.72
C HIS A 6 14.11 1.53 2.20
N ILE A 7 13.26 2.11 3.07
CA ILE A 7 11.96 2.67 2.63
C ILE A 7 12.17 3.85 1.66
N ARG A 8 13.19 4.68 1.87
CA ARG A 8 13.53 5.77 0.93
C ARG A 8 13.93 5.23 -0.44
N GLU A 9 14.73 4.17 -0.50
CA GLU A 9 15.10 3.51 -1.76
C GLU A 9 13.86 3.02 -2.50
N ILE A 10 12.93 2.37 -1.79
CA ILE A 10 11.65 1.92 -2.36
C ILE A 10 10.85 3.12 -2.89
N PHE A 11 10.76 4.21 -2.13
CA PHE A 11 10.03 5.41 -2.56
C PHE A 11 10.67 6.07 -3.77
N ALA A 12 12.01 6.07 -3.86
CA ALA A 12 12.73 6.56 -5.02
C ALA A 12 12.42 5.72 -6.27
N GLN A 13 12.34 4.39 -6.16
CA GLN A 13 11.89 3.52 -7.25
C GLN A 13 10.46 3.83 -7.72
N LEU A 14 9.60 4.32 -6.82
CA LEU A 14 8.25 4.78 -7.14
C LEU A 14 8.20 6.19 -7.73
N GLY A 15 9.35 6.86 -7.90
CA GLY A 15 9.43 8.26 -8.37
C GLY A 15 8.97 9.27 -7.31
N ILE A 16 8.95 8.88 -6.03
CA ILE A 16 8.50 9.73 -4.93
C ILE A 16 9.72 10.35 -4.27
N GLN A 17 9.87 11.66 -4.46
CA GLN A 17 10.91 12.42 -3.80
C GLN A 17 10.56 12.58 -2.32
N THR A 18 11.42 12.05 -1.45
CA THR A 18 11.39 12.33 -0.02
C THR A 18 12.40 13.44 0.26
N THR A 19 12.04 14.42 1.08
CA THR A 19 12.99 15.44 1.54
C THR A 19 14.11 14.76 2.34
N ASN A 20 15.31 15.33 2.35
CA ASN A 20 16.44 14.81 3.15
C ASN A 20 16.15 14.78 4.67
N SER A 21 15.09 15.43 5.12
CA SER A 21 14.59 15.33 6.50
C SER A 21 13.93 13.97 6.76
N SER A 22 14.12 13.43 7.96
CA SER A 22 13.49 12.17 8.44
C SER A 22 11.97 12.23 8.59
N ASN A 23 11.34 13.38 8.32
CA ASN A 23 9.95 13.66 8.67
C ASN A 23 8.92 13.20 7.62
N PHE A 24 9.32 12.45 6.60
CA PHE A 24 8.38 11.90 5.61
C PHE A 24 7.57 10.70 6.16
N LEU A 25 8.05 10.07 7.24
CA LEU A 25 7.33 9.06 8.00
C LEU A 25 7.16 9.52 9.45
N GLU A 26 5.99 9.28 10.02
CA GLU A 26 5.76 9.40 11.46
C GLU A 26 6.25 8.16 12.20
N ARG A 27 6.12 6.98 11.57
CA ARG A 27 6.48 5.69 12.18
C ARG A 27 6.77 4.65 11.11
N SER A 28 7.75 3.80 11.37
CA SER A 28 8.03 2.60 10.58
C SER A 28 8.50 1.47 11.49
N HIS A 29 7.91 0.29 11.38
CA HIS A 29 8.34 -0.88 12.14
C HIS A 29 7.93 -2.18 11.45
N ARG A 30 8.58 -3.28 11.84
CA ARG A 30 8.18 -4.63 11.41
C ARG A 30 7.01 -5.11 12.25
N VAL A 31 5.97 -5.63 11.60
CA VAL A 31 4.80 -6.19 12.27
C VAL A 31 5.15 -7.52 12.92
N MET A 32 4.58 -7.80 14.09
CA MET A 32 4.72 -9.12 14.70
C MET A 32 4.02 -10.17 13.85
N LYS A 33 4.67 -11.33 13.73
CA LYS A 33 4.17 -12.44 12.93
C LYS A 33 3.50 -13.45 13.86
N PRO A 34 2.23 -13.80 13.63
CA PRO A 34 1.60 -14.88 14.36
C PRO A 34 2.35 -16.20 14.14
N GLU A 35 2.36 -17.07 15.15
CA GLU A 35 3.09 -18.35 15.11
C GLU A 35 2.65 -19.25 13.96
N TYR A 36 1.36 -19.23 13.61
CA TYR A 36 0.77 -20.03 12.54
C TYR A 36 1.22 -19.63 11.11
N VAL A 37 1.96 -18.53 10.96
CA VAL A 37 2.49 -18.10 9.66
C VAL A 37 3.93 -18.56 9.52
N ASP A 38 4.27 -19.14 8.36
CA ASP A 38 5.60 -19.60 7.97
C ASP A 38 6.71 -18.59 8.34
N GLN A 39 7.47 -18.86 9.41
CA GLN A 39 8.48 -17.96 9.96
C GLN A 39 9.69 -17.73 9.05
N SER A 40 9.88 -18.55 8.01
CA SER A 40 10.96 -18.37 7.03
C SER A 40 10.76 -17.13 6.16
N LYS A 41 9.51 -16.69 5.98
CA LYS A 41 9.19 -15.50 5.17
C LYS A 41 9.49 -14.20 5.93
N PRO A 42 9.95 -13.14 5.23
CA PRO A 42 10.12 -11.81 5.82
C PRO A 42 8.86 -11.33 6.54
N ARG A 43 9.05 -10.57 7.62
CA ARG A 43 7.95 -9.86 8.31
C ARG A 43 7.52 -8.65 7.49
N ASP A 44 6.20 -8.42 7.46
CA ASP A 44 5.64 -7.20 6.87
C ASP A 44 6.16 -5.96 7.61
N VAL A 45 6.26 -4.85 6.88
CA VAL A 45 6.63 -3.54 7.43
C VAL A 45 5.40 -2.65 7.41
N MET A 46 5.05 -2.11 8.56
CA MET A 46 4.01 -1.11 8.68
C MET A 46 4.64 0.28 8.69
N ILE A 47 4.14 1.14 7.80
CA ILE A 47 4.58 2.52 7.65
C ILE A 47 3.42 3.49 7.88
N CYS A 48 3.70 4.56 8.61
CA CYS A 48 2.81 5.69 8.79
C CYS A 48 3.44 6.90 8.08
N CYS A 49 2.87 7.28 6.95
CA CYS A 49 3.32 8.46 6.21
C CYS A 49 2.87 9.72 6.95
N SER A 50 3.72 10.75 6.98
CA SER A 50 3.41 12.03 7.65
C SER A 50 2.32 12.87 6.98
N SER A 51 1.86 12.45 5.81
CA SER A 51 0.68 13.07 5.19
C SER A 51 -0.15 12.05 4.41
N TYR A 52 -1.46 12.30 4.37
CA TYR A 52 -2.39 11.53 3.54
C TYR A 52 -2.02 11.58 2.06
N LYS A 53 -1.54 12.74 1.58
CA LYS A 53 -1.12 12.95 0.18
C LYS A 53 0.03 12.00 -0.20
N LEU A 54 1.05 11.91 0.65
CA LEU A 54 2.19 11.02 0.44
C LEU A 54 1.73 9.56 0.39
N LYS A 55 0.90 9.13 1.35
CA LYS A 55 0.31 7.79 1.36
C LYS A 55 -0.40 7.47 0.04
N GLU A 56 -1.25 8.36 -0.45
CA GLU A 56 -1.98 8.14 -1.70
C GLU A 56 -1.07 8.10 -2.93
N GLN A 57 0.00 8.92 -2.96
CA GLN A 57 1.01 8.87 -4.03
C GLN A 57 1.72 7.51 -4.05
N VAL A 58 2.18 7.03 -2.89
CA VAL A 58 2.82 5.71 -2.73
C VAL A 58 1.89 4.60 -3.20
N ILE A 59 0.64 4.58 -2.74
CA ILE A 59 -0.33 3.54 -3.12
C ILE A 59 -0.63 3.57 -4.63
N LYS A 60 -0.77 4.75 -5.24
CA LYS A 60 -0.99 4.84 -6.68
C LYS A 60 0.21 4.37 -7.49
N ALA A 61 1.41 4.84 -7.15
CA ALA A 61 2.64 4.46 -7.84
C ALA A 61 2.92 2.95 -7.73
N SER A 62 2.73 2.38 -6.54
CA SER A 62 2.96 0.94 -6.29
C SER A 62 2.07 0.00 -7.11
N ARG A 63 0.93 0.48 -7.64
CA ARG A 63 0.06 -0.32 -8.52
C ARG A 63 0.54 -0.35 -9.97
N LEU A 64 1.33 0.63 -10.37
CA LEU A 64 1.82 0.80 -11.74
C LEU A 64 3.27 0.35 -11.89
N THR A 65 4.04 0.40 -10.81
CA THR A 65 5.46 0.09 -10.80
C THR A 65 5.72 -1.26 -10.14
N LYS A 66 6.44 -2.14 -10.83
CA LYS A 66 7.00 -3.35 -10.20
C LYS A 66 8.27 -2.98 -9.44
N LEU A 67 8.21 -3.05 -8.12
CA LEU A 67 9.36 -2.80 -7.26
C LEU A 67 10.39 -3.92 -7.41
N LYS A 68 11.67 -3.56 -7.46
CA LYS A 68 12.78 -4.50 -7.47
C LYS A 68 13.47 -4.44 -6.11
N ASP A 69 13.61 -5.59 -5.47
CA ASP A 69 14.41 -5.73 -4.26
C ASP A 69 15.29 -6.98 -4.37
N PRO A 70 16.56 -6.93 -3.92
CA PRO A 70 17.50 -8.04 -4.06
C PRO A 70 17.05 -9.32 -3.35
N HIS A 71 16.16 -9.20 -2.37
CA HIS A 71 15.75 -10.31 -1.52
C HIS A 71 14.36 -10.84 -1.87
N SER A 72 13.46 -10.01 -2.40
CA SER A 72 12.08 -10.44 -2.67
C SER A 72 11.30 -9.52 -3.61
N ASP A 73 10.20 -10.02 -4.18
CA ASP A 73 9.21 -9.16 -4.84
C ASP A 73 8.42 -8.37 -3.77
N ILE A 74 8.64 -7.06 -3.70
CA ILE A 74 7.93 -6.18 -2.76
C ILE A 74 6.56 -5.81 -3.31
N ARG A 75 5.53 -5.95 -2.47
CA ARG A 75 4.18 -5.45 -2.74
C ARG A 75 3.75 -4.51 -1.62
N ILE A 76 3.15 -3.38 -2.00
CA ILE A 76 2.65 -2.38 -1.06
C ILE A 76 1.12 -2.43 -1.06
N PHE A 77 0.54 -2.49 0.13
CA PHE A 77 -0.90 -2.51 0.33
C PHE A 77 -1.32 -1.39 1.28
N PRO A 78 -2.50 -0.77 1.05
CA PRO A 78 -3.06 0.14 2.03
C PRO A 78 -3.50 -0.65 3.26
N ASP A 79 -3.19 -0.15 4.45
CA ASP A 79 -3.77 -0.67 5.68
C ASP A 79 -5.26 -0.31 5.73
N ILE A 80 -6.11 -1.33 5.68
CA ILE A 80 -7.57 -1.20 5.71
C ILE A 80 -8.12 -2.11 6.79
N SER A 81 -9.04 -1.58 7.60
CA SER A 81 -9.68 -2.37 8.65
C SER A 81 -10.38 -3.61 8.08
N TYR A 82 -10.51 -4.64 8.91
CA TYR A 82 -11.22 -5.87 8.56
C TYR A 82 -12.64 -5.57 8.03
N HIS A 83 -13.39 -4.72 8.73
CA HIS A 83 -14.76 -4.35 8.34
C HIS A 83 -14.79 -3.63 6.99
N THR A 84 -13.85 -2.71 6.74
CA THR A 84 -13.70 -2.05 5.43
C THR A 84 -13.43 -3.07 4.33
N ARG A 85 -12.55 -4.05 4.59
CA ARG A 85 -12.20 -5.09 3.63
C ARG A 85 -13.40 -5.98 3.29
N ILE A 86 -14.16 -6.43 4.29
CA ILE A 86 -15.39 -7.21 4.08
C ILE A 86 -16.42 -6.41 3.29
N LYS A 87 -16.66 -5.15 3.66
CA LYS A 87 -17.60 -4.29 2.95
C LYS A 87 -17.14 -4.00 1.51
N ARG A 88 -15.85 -3.90 1.21
CA ARG A 88 -15.39 -3.80 -0.19
C ARG A 88 -15.62 -5.10 -0.97
N LYS A 89 -15.43 -6.26 -0.35
CA LYS A 89 -15.72 -7.55 -0.96
C LYS A 89 -17.19 -7.70 -1.35
N SER A 90 -18.13 -7.11 -0.60
CA SER A 90 -19.55 -7.16 -0.98
C SER A 90 -19.86 -6.44 -2.29
N PHE A 91 -18.98 -5.54 -2.76
CA PHE A 91 -19.12 -4.90 -4.07
C PHE A 91 -18.44 -5.65 -5.22
N ALA A 92 -17.85 -6.82 -4.97
CA ALA A 92 -17.05 -7.54 -5.97
C ALA A 92 -17.81 -7.75 -7.29
N ASN A 93 -19.10 -8.11 -7.21
CA ASN A 93 -19.96 -8.29 -8.38
C ASN A 93 -20.12 -6.99 -9.18
N TYR A 94 -20.37 -5.85 -8.52
CA TYR A 94 -20.48 -4.56 -9.20
C TYR A 94 -19.16 -4.14 -9.83
N THR A 95 -18.04 -4.27 -9.11
CA THR A 95 -16.72 -3.92 -9.65
C THR A 95 -16.32 -4.81 -10.83
N LYS A 96 -16.75 -6.08 -10.83
CA LYS A 96 -16.55 -7.00 -11.96
C LYS A 96 -17.31 -6.55 -13.19
N ILE A 97 -18.58 -6.16 -13.03
CA ILE A 97 -19.40 -5.63 -14.13
C ILE A 97 -18.80 -4.33 -14.69
N LEU A 98 -18.40 -3.40 -13.82
CA LEU A 98 -17.78 -2.15 -14.23
C LEU A 98 -16.50 -2.40 -15.03
N HIS A 99 -15.65 -3.32 -14.54
CA HIS A 99 -14.44 -3.73 -15.25
C HIS A 99 -14.74 -4.37 -16.61
N GLN A 100 -15.70 -5.31 -16.67
CA GLN A 100 -16.10 -5.98 -17.91
C GLN A 100 -16.66 -5.01 -18.95
N LYS A 101 -17.35 -3.96 -18.51
CA LYS A 101 -17.87 -2.88 -19.37
C LYS A 101 -16.84 -1.79 -19.67
N ASN A 102 -15.59 -1.95 -19.23
CA ASN A 102 -14.52 -0.95 -19.35
C ASN A 102 -14.90 0.43 -18.78
N ILE A 103 -15.77 0.44 -17.75
CA ILE A 103 -16.20 1.65 -17.06
C ILE A 103 -15.18 1.95 -15.95
N ARG A 104 -14.61 3.16 -15.99
CA ARG A 104 -13.66 3.60 -14.98
C ARG A 104 -14.37 3.86 -13.66
N TYR A 105 -13.76 3.39 -12.58
CA TYR A 105 -14.27 3.62 -11.24
C TYR A 105 -13.13 3.80 -10.24
N VAL A 106 -13.43 4.51 -9.16
CA VAL A 106 -12.46 4.79 -8.10
C VAL A 106 -13.07 4.49 -6.73
N TRP A 107 -12.30 3.80 -5.90
CA TRP A 107 -12.61 3.63 -4.49
C TRP A 107 -12.35 4.92 -3.71
N ARG A 108 -13.37 5.41 -3.00
CA ARG A 108 -13.27 6.47 -2.00
C ARG A 108 -13.46 5.94 -0.60
N TYR A 109 -12.85 6.63 0.34
CA TYR A 109 -12.92 6.28 1.75
C TYR A 109 -14.37 6.35 2.28
N PRO A 110 -14.77 5.44 3.19
CA PRO A 110 -14.10 4.17 3.52
C PRO A 110 -14.45 3.07 2.49
N CYS A 111 -15.71 3.03 2.06
CA CYS A 111 -16.27 2.11 1.08
C CYS A 111 -17.30 2.83 0.19
N LYS A 112 -16.82 3.67 -0.73
CA LYS A 112 -17.66 4.29 -1.77
C LYS A 112 -17.02 4.02 -3.13
N ILE A 113 -17.83 3.71 -4.14
CA ILE A 113 -17.40 3.62 -5.53
C ILE A 113 -17.93 4.86 -6.25
N ILE A 114 -17.04 5.61 -6.88
CA ILE A 114 -17.41 6.69 -7.81
C ILE A 114 -17.13 6.19 -9.21
N VAL A 115 -18.14 6.28 -10.07
CA VAL A 115 -18.02 6.00 -11.51
C VAL A 115 -17.66 7.29 -12.22
N SER A 116 -16.71 7.23 -13.15
CA SER A 116 -16.22 8.38 -13.92
C SER A 116 -16.44 8.19 -15.41
#